data_AF-A0A7S3RK02-F1
#
_entry.id   AF-A0A7S3RK02-F1
#
_cell.length_a   1.000
_cell.length_b   1.000
_cell.length_c   1.000
_cell.angle_alpha   90.00
_cell.angle_beta   90.00
_cell.angle_gamma   90.00
#
_symmetry.space_group_name_H-M   'P 1'
#
loop_
_entity.id
_entity.type
_entity.pdbx_description
1 polymer ?
#
loop_
_entity_poly.entity_id
_entity_poly.type
_entity_poly.pdbx_seq_one_letter_code
_entity_poly.pdbx_strand_id
1 'polypeptide(L)'
;AGHNRHIEGIELCSGLDSLHAAQVLAHEFMHTWLWMQDFPVLSPWLEEGLCELGSFLYLLELLHDPQTSCLALNAEVLRQRLRAIEVNARPPYGNGFRGCASALRGRGLHDVLQYVRAHGSLPPQ
;
A
#
# COMPACT_ATOMS: atom_id res chain seq x y z
N ALA A 1 7.93 -19.01 -19.32
CA ALA A 1 7.18 -20.11 -18.68
C ALA A 1 6.68 -19.59 -17.35
N GLY A 2 5.36 -19.47 -17.16
CA GLY A 2 4.81 -18.88 -15.93
C GLY A 2 5.13 -19.77 -14.74
N HIS A 3 5.94 -19.26 -13.81
CA HIS A 3 6.12 -19.93 -12.53
C HIS A 3 4.79 -19.90 -11.79
N ASN A 4 4.31 -21.05 -11.34
CA ASN A 4 3.09 -21.14 -10.54
C ASN A 4 3.38 -20.52 -9.16
N ARG A 5 3.08 -19.23 -9.04
CA ARG A 5 3.26 -18.42 -7.83
C ARG A 5 2.07 -18.66 -6.90
N HIS A 6 2.32 -19.20 -5.71
CA HIS A 6 1.31 -19.39 -4.66
C HIS A 6 1.77 -18.74 -3.36
N ILE A 7 0.81 -18.22 -2.59
CA ILE A 7 1.03 -17.58 -1.29
C ILE A 7 0.62 -18.57 -0.22
N GLU A 8 1.53 -18.87 0.71
CA GLU A 8 1.28 -19.86 1.77
C GLU A 8 0.41 -19.30 2.90
N GLY A 9 0.52 -17.99 3.19
CA GLY A 9 -0.29 -17.34 4.21
C GLY A 9 -0.04 -15.83 4.30
N ILE A 10 -0.98 -15.16 4.98
CA ILE A 10 -0.88 -13.77 5.43
C ILE A 10 -1.25 -13.79 6.91
N GLU A 11 -0.37 -13.27 7.76
CA GLU A 11 -0.52 -13.30 9.20
C GLU A 11 -0.94 -11.93 9.73
N LEU A 12 -1.81 -11.93 10.74
CA LEU A 12 -2.28 -10.71 11.38
C LEU A 12 -2.18 -10.84 12.89
N CYS A 13 -1.57 -9.84 13.54
CA CYS A 13 -1.49 -9.78 15.00
C CYS A 13 -2.88 -9.69 15.63
N SER A 14 -3.14 -10.53 16.64
CA SER A 14 -4.37 -10.47 17.43
C SER A 14 -4.46 -9.17 18.25
N GLY A 15 -5.67 -8.66 18.46
CA GLY A 15 -5.93 -7.47 19.29
C GLY A 15 -6.08 -6.16 18.50
N LEU A 16 -5.99 -6.20 17.17
CA LEU A 16 -6.28 -5.07 16.30
C LEU A 16 -7.79 -4.82 16.19
N ASP A 17 -8.20 -3.55 16.20
CA ASP A 17 -9.55 -3.18 15.79
C ASP A 17 -9.77 -3.49 14.29
N SER A 18 -11.02 -3.67 13.87
CA SER A 18 -11.34 -4.13 12.50
C SER A 18 -10.80 -3.20 11.41
N LEU A 19 -10.74 -1.88 11.66
CA LEU A 19 -10.21 -0.93 10.69
C LEU A 19 -8.69 -1.02 10.61
N HIS A 20 -8.00 -1.18 11.74
CA HIS A 20 -6.55 -1.42 11.76
C HIS A 20 -6.20 -2.73 11.06
N ALA A 21 -6.94 -3.79 11.36
CA ALA A 21 -6.78 -5.08 10.72
C ALA A 21 -6.91 -4.97 9.20
N ALA A 22 -7.95 -4.28 8.72
CA ALA A 22 -8.15 -4.05 7.29
C ALA A 22 -7.02 -3.22 6.65
N GLN A 23 -6.53 -2.18 7.33
CA GLN A 23 -5.39 -1.39 6.88
C GLN A 23 -4.12 -2.23 6.73
N VAL A 24 -3.79 -3.06 7.74
CA VAL A 24 -2.63 -3.95 7.70
C VAL A 24 -2.79 -4.99 6.59
N LEU A 25 -3.97 -5.60 6.46
CA LEU A 25 -4.23 -6.56 5.38
C LEU A 25 -4.08 -5.92 4.00
N ALA A 26 -4.52 -4.68 3.81
CA ALA A 26 -4.32 -3.96 2.54
C ALA A 26 -2.82 -3.76 2.22
N HIS A 27 -2.00 -3.50 3.25
CA HIS A 27 -0.54 -3.44 3.12
C HIS A 27 0.05 -4.81 2.72
N GLU A 28 -0.28 -5.89 3.44
CA GLU A 28 0.24 -7.24 3.15
C GLU A 28 -0.24 -7.81 1.80
N PHE A 29 -1.47 -7.48 1.41
CA PHE A 29 -1.99 -7.82 0.08
C PHE A 29 -1.22 -7.10 -1.03
N MET A 30 -0.67 -5.92 -0.77
CA MET A 30 0.17 -5.24 -1.76
C MET A 30 1.51 -5.96 -1.95
N HIS A 31 2.17 -6.44 -0.89
CA HIS A 31 3.35 -7.32 -1.02
C HIS A 31 3.04 -8.55 -1.88
N THR A 32 1.94 -9.22 -1.53
CA THR A 32 1.43 -10.40 -2.24
C THR A 32 1.19 -10.09 -3.72
N TRP A 33 0.53 -8.96 -4.02
CA TRP A 33 0.23 -8.54 -5.37
C TRP A 33 1.49 -8.24 -6.18
N LEU A 34 2.44 -7.47 -5.63
CA LEU A 34 3.73 -7.16 -6.28
C LEU A 34 4.45 -8.46 -6.68
N TRP A 35 4.49 -9.42 -5.76
CA TRP A 35 5.09 -10.72 -6.03
C TRP A 35 4.34 -11.50 -7.11
N MET A 36 3.00 -11.56 -7.06
CA MET A 36 2.19 -12.22 -8.10
C MET A 36 2.35 -11.58 -9.48
N GLN A 37 2.61 -10.27 -9.54
CA GLN A 37 2.79 -9.54 -10.80
C GLN A 37 4.23 -9.60 -11.35
N ASP A 38 5.10 -10.48 -10.83
CA ASP A 38 6.49 -10.62 -11.27
C ASP A 38 7.26 -9.28 -11.21
N PHE A 39 7.10 -8.49 -10.15
CA PHE A 39 8.01 -7.38 -9.90
C PHE A 39 9.43 -7.90 -9.64
N PRO A 40 10.48 -7.13 -10.03
CA PRO A 40 11.85 -7.46 -9.66
C PRO A 40 12.01 -7.34 -8.13
N VAL A 41 13.13 -7.85 -7.60
CA VAL A 41 13.48 -7.61 -6.20
C VAL A 41 13.63 -6.10 -5.98
N LEU A 42 12.74 -5.52 -5.20
CA LEU A 42 12.74 -4.09 -4.89
C LEU A 42 13.57 -3.84 -3.64
N SER A 43 14.10 -2.62 -3.51
CA SER A 43 14.67 -2.20 -2.23
C SER A 43 13.56 -2.14 -1.17
N PRO A 44 13.84 -2.43 0.12
CA PRO A 44 12.84 -2.31 1.18
C PRO A 44 12.20 -0.93 1.24
N TRP A 45 12.96 0.12 0.92
CA TRP A 45 12.42 1.48 0.83
C TRP A 45 11.29 1.63 -0.21
N LEU A 46 11.44 1.00 -1.36
CA LEU A 46 10.46 1.09 -2.45
C LEU A 46 9.29 0.13 -2.23
N GLU A 47 9.57 -1.10 -1.83
CA GLU A 47 8.54 -2.12 -1.61
C GLU A 47 7.57 -1.71 -0.51
N GLU A 48 8.10 -1.34 0.66
CA GLU A 48 7.31 -0.89 1.81
C GLU A 48 6.59 0.43 1.49
N GLY A 49 7.23 1.30 0.69
CA GLY A 49 6.60 2.53 0.22
C GLY A 49 5.38 2.30 -0.67
N LEU A 50 5.43 1.30 -1.55
CA LEU A 50 4.29 0.90 -2.38
C LEU A 50 3.20 0.22 -1.54
N CYS A 51 3.57 -0.59 -0.55
CA CYS A 51 2.62 -1.24 0.35
C CYS A 51 1.89 -0.24 1.26
N GLU A 52 2.59 0.77 1.77
CA GLU A 52 1.98 1.91 2.46
C GLU A 52 1.11 2.76 1.52
N LEU A 53 1.52 2.96 0.27
CA LEU A 53 0.67 3.64 -0.71
C LEU A 53 -0.62 2.85 -0.99
N GLY A 54 -0.53 1.53 -1.12
CA GLY A 54 -1.69 0.65 -1.29
C GLY A 54 -2.66 0.73 -0.11
N SER A 55 -2.15 0.65 1.13
CA SER A 55 -2.96 0.79 2.34
C SER A 55 -3.60 2.19 2.43
N PHE A 56 -2.87 3.24 2.06
CA PHE A 56 -3.36 4.61 2.03
C PHE A 56 -4.49 4.80 1.01
N LEU A 57 -4.33 4.29 -0.21
CA LEU A 57 -5.36 4.36 -1.25
C LEU A 57 -6.61 3.58 -0.85
N TYR A 58 -6.46 2.42 -0.20
CA TYR A 58 -7.59 1.68 0.36
C TYR A 58 -8.36 2.52 1.40
N LEU A 59 -7.67 3.17 2.34
CA LEU A 59 -8.32 4.03 3.33
C LEU A 59 -8.96 5.28 2.71
N LEU A 60 -8.38 5.85 1.65
CA LEU A 60 -8.98 6.94 0.90
C LEU A 60 -10.28 6.52 0.21
N GLU A 61 -10.30 5.32 -0.38
CA GLU A 61 -11.51 4.75 -0.98
C GLU A 61 -12.62 4.62 0.05
N LEU A 62 -12.32 4.05 1.23
CA LEU A 62 -13.28 3.95 2.35
C LEU A 62 -13.79 5.30 2.84
N LEU A 63 -12.97 6.36 2.75
CA LEU A 63 -13.36 7.70 3.16
C LEU A 63 -14.28 8.37 2.13
N HIS A 64 -14.04 8.15 0.84
CA HIS A 64 -14.83 8.75 -0.24
C HIS A 64 -16.12 7.99 -0.51
N ASP A 65 -16.08 6.66 -0.48
CA ASP A 65 -17.25 5.80 -0.64
C ASP A 65 -17.34 4.75 0.50
N PRO A 66 -17.90 5.13 1.66
CA PRO A 66 -18.09 4.22 2.76
C PRO A 66 -19.00 3.02 2.43
N GLN A 67 -19.81 3.09 1.37
CA GLN A 67 -20.75 2.01 1.00
C GLN A 67 -20.02 0.77 0.48
N THR A 68 -18.76 0.92 0.06
CA THR A 68 -17.89 -0.21 -0.32
C THR A 68 -17.46 -1.07 0.87
N SER A 69 -17.75 -0.64 2.11
CA SER A 69 -17.33 -1.32 3.34
C SER A 69 -18.48 -1.98 4.08
N CYS A 70 -18.21 -3.15 4.66
CA CYS A 70 -19.06 -3.75 5.68
C CYS A 70 -18.77 -3.23 7.10
N LEU A 71 -17.76 -2.37 7.26
CA LEU A 71 -17.36 -1.83 8.56
C LEU A 71 -18.25 -0.64 8.95
N ALA A 72 -18.52 -0.52 10.26
CA ALA A 72 -19.06 0.71 10.82
C ALA A 72 -17.95 1.78 10.83
N LEU A 73 -17.87 2.56 9.75
CA LEU A 73 -16.79 3.51 9.53
C LEU A 73 -17.03 4.85 10.24
N ASN A 74 -15.96 5.39 10.83
CA ASN A 74 -15.91 6.75 11.34
C ASN A 74 -14.91 7.55 10.51
N ALA A 75 -15.39 8.59 9.82
CA ALA A 75 -14.56 9.42 8.95
C ALA A 75 -13.40 10.11 9.69
N GLU A 76 -13.57 10.46 10.96
CA GLU A 76 -12.49 11.06 11.76
C GLU A 76 -11.39 10.03 12.04
N VAL A 77 -11.76 8.79 12.38
CA VAL A 77 -10.78 7.71 12.60
C VAL A 77 -10.04 7.38 11.29
N LEU A 78 -10.74 7.35 10.16
CA LEU A 78 -10.11 7.18 8.84
C LEU A 78 -9.09 8.29 8.55
N ARG A 79 -9.46 9.55 8.77
CA ARG A 79 -8.54 10.70 8.59
C ARG A 79 -7.34 10.62 9.53
N GLN A 80 -7.53 10.17 10.77
CA GLN A 80 -6.44 9.97 11.71
C GLN A 80 -5.45 8.90 11.23
N ARG A 81 -5.95 7.79 10.68
CA ARG A 81 -5.10 6.74 10.09
C ARG A 81 -4.35 7.20 8.85
N LEU A 82 -5.04 7.91 7.94
CA LEU A 82 -4.40 8.53 6.76
C LEU A 82 -3.26 9.46 7.18
N ARG A 83 -3.51 10.35 8.15
CA ARG A 83 -2.46 11.24 8.69
C ARG A 83 -1.32 10.46 9.32
N ALA A 84 -1.60 9.37 10.03
CA ALA A 84 -0.55 8.55 10.64
C ALA A 84 0.42 7.95 9.60
N ILE A 85 -0.08 7.56 8.42
CA ILE A 85 0.77 7.12 7.29
C ILE A 85 1.62 8.29 6.77
N GLU A 86 0.99 9.44 6.50
CA GLU A 86 1.68 10.61 5.92
C GLU A 86 2.84 11.11 6.77
N VAL A 87 2.63 11.18 8.09
CA VAL A 87 3.62 11.69 9.06
C VAL A 87 4.52 10.60 9.63
N ASN A 88 4.37 9.34 9.20
CA ASN A 88 5.22 8.26 9.67
C ASN A 88 6.69 8.63 9.38
N ALA A 89 7.50 8.65 10.43
CA ALA A 89 8.92 8.97 10.34
C ALA A 89 9.80 7.71 10.34
N ARG A 90 9.22 6.53 10.55
CA ARG A 90 9.96 5.27 10.65
C ARG A 90 10.44 4.82 9.27
N PRO A 91 11.76 4.62 9.07
CA PRO A 91 12.25 3.94 7.89
C PRO A 91 11.90 2.44 7.94
N PRO A 92 11.72 1.77 6.78
CA PRO A 92 11.59 2.34 5.44
C PRO A 92 10.23 3.00 5.15
N TYR A 93 9.19 2.66 5.92
CA TYR A 93 7.77 3.00 5.71
C TYR A 93 7.51 4.46 5.33
N GLY A 94 7.88 5.40 6.19
CA GLY A 94 7.52 6.80 6.03
C GLY A 94 8.16 7.48 4.82
N ASN A 95 9.47 7.29 4.65
CA ASN A 95 10.20 7.89 3.53
C ASN A 95 9.83 7.22 2.21
N GLY A 96 9.60 5.90 2.22
CA GLY A 96 9.15 5.13 1.06
C GLY A 96 7.78 5.58 0.57
N PHE A 97 6.82 5.70 1.49
CA PHE A 97 5.48 6.18 1.20
C PHE A 97 5.52 7.55 0.52
N ARG A 98 6.22 8.53 1.12
CA ARG A 98 6.31 9.88 0.55
C ARG A 98 6.93 9.91 -0.84
N GLY A 99 7.94 9.07 -1.10
CA GLY A 99 8.51 8.90 -2.43
C GLY A 99 7.46 8.39 -3.43
N CYS A 100 6.76 7.31 -3.09
CA CYS A 100 5.74 6.71 -3.95
C CYS A 100 4.54 7.64 -4.18
N ALA A 101 4.05 8.29 -3.12
CA ALA A 101 2.98 9.28 -3.20
C ALA A 101 3.38 10.48 -4.07
N SER A 102 4.64 10.94 -4.00
CA SER A 102 5.14 11.99 -4.88
C SER A 102 5.21 11.53 -6.34
N ALA A 103 5.64 10.30 -6.59
CA ALA A 103 5.69 9.74 -7.95
C ALA A 103 4.31 9.57 -8.58
N LEU A 104 3.27 9.36 -7.76
CA LEU A 104 1.88 9.28 -8.21
C LEU A 104 1.30 10.65 -8.62
N ARG A 105 1.86 11.77 -8.16
CA ARG A 105 1.33 13.10 -8.47
C ARG A 105 1.38 13.36 -9.99
N GLY A 106 0.20 13.56 -10.58
CA GLY A 106 0.07 13.81 -12.02
C GLY A 106 0.24 12.57 -12.90
N ARG A 107 0.27 11.36 -12.33
CA ARG A 107 0.35 10.08 -13.06
C ARG A 107 -0.77 9.15 -12.63
N GLY A 108 -1.13 8.18 -13.48
CA GLY A 108 -1.95 7.07 -13.07
C GLY A 108 -1.16 6.10 -12.19
N LEU A 109 -1.84 5.42 -11.26
CA LEU A 109 -1.21 4.35 -10.46
C LEU A 109 -0.62 3.27 -11.36
N HIS A 110 -1.32 2.92 -12.44
CA HIS A 110 -0.85 1.95 -13.42
C HIS A 110 0.50 2.35 -14.05
N ASP A 111 0.69 3.62 -14.40
CA ASP A 111 1.92 4.12 -15.02
C ASP A 111 3.11 4.02 -14.06
N VAL A 112 2.90 4.36 -12.79
CA VAL A 112 3.93 4.26 -11.74
C VAL A 112 4.31 2.80 -11.53
N LEU A 113 3.34 1.91 -11.38
CA LEU A 113 3.58 0.48 -11.16
C LEU A 113 4.27 -0.18 -12.36
N GLN A 114 3.87 0.16 -13.59
CA GLN A 114 4.53 -0.33 -14.80
C GLN A 114 6.00 0.14 -14.85
N TYR A 115 6.26 1.41 -14.52
CA TYR A 115 7.62 1.94 -14.48
C TYR A 115 8.47 1.21 -13.43
N VAL A 116 7.95 1.05 -12.20
CA VAL A 116 8.67 0.36 -11.13
C VAL A 116 8.93 -1.10 -11.51
N ARG A 117 7.97 -1.78 -12.14
CA ARG A 117 8.17 -3.15 -12.61
C ARG A 117 9.30 -3.24 -13.64
N ALA A 118 9.39 -2.27 -14.55
CA ALA A 118 10.41 -2.26 -15.60
C ALA A 118 11.80 -1.84 -15.11
N HIS A 119 11.89 -0.95 -14.11
CA HIS A 119 13.15 -0.28 -13.74
C HIS A 119 13.60 -0.52 -12.29
N GLY A 120 12.78 -1.15 -11.45
CA GLY A 120 13.08 -1.34 -10.02
C GLY A 120 13.24 -0.05 -9.22
N SER A 121 12.77 1.09 -9.77
CA SER A 121 12.92 2.44 -9.20
C SER A 121 11.69 3.29 -9.51
N LEU A 122 11.49 4.38 -8.78
CA LEU A 122 10.41 5.33 -9.07
C LEU A 122 10.67 6.09 -10.37
N PRO A 123 9.60 6.47 -11.11
CA PRO A 123 9.76 7.36 -12.26
C PRO A 123 10.37 8.70 -11.84
N PRO A 124 11.18 9.32 -12.72
CA PRO A 124 11.68 10.68 -12.49
C PRO A 124 10.50 11.66 -12.39
N GLN A 125 10.67 12.70 -11.57
CA GLN A 125 9.67 13.77 -11.43
C GLN A 125 9.69 14.72 -12.62
#